data_AF-A0A845YR62-F1
#
_entry.id   AF-A0A845YR62-F1
#
_cell.length_a   1.000
_cell.length_b   1.000
_cell.length_c   1.000
_cell.angle_alpha   90.00
_cell.angle_beta   90.00
_cell.angle_gamma   90.00
#
_symmetry.space_group_name_H-M   'P 1'
#
loop_
_entity.id
_entity.type
_entity.pdbx_description
1 polymer ?
#
loop_
_entity_poly.entity_id
_entity_poly.type
_entity_poly.pdbx_seq_one_letter_code
_entity_poly.pdbx_strand_id
1 'polypeptide(L)' 'MNKYSLSQAAIRDLYEISDYFSDFSIEAGERFVKSFDDKCRKLINFPKMGRSYAQIIPNLRGVPLYHFSVTMRLIILTQT' A
#
# COMPACT_ATOMS: atom_id res chain seq x y z
N MET A 1 11.56 10.76 -13.08
CA MET A 1 10.67 9.62 -12.73
C MET A 1 10.84 9.32 -11.25
N ASN A 2 9.89 9.71 -10.40
CA ASN A 2 9.92 9.29 -9.00
C ASN A 2 9.63 7.78 -8.95
N LYS A 3 10.49 7.05 -8.26
CA LYS A 3 10.35 5.61 -8.01
C LYS A 3 10.03 5.42 -6.52
N TYR A 4 9.14 4.48 -6.21
CA TYR A 4 8.95 4.02 -4.84
C TYR A 4 9.67 2.68 -4.67
N SER A 5 10.11 2.40 -3.45
CA SER A 5 10.67 1.10 -3.06
C SER A 5 9.79 0.49 -1.98
N LEU A 6 9.53 -0.80 -2.09
CA LEU A 6 8.84 -1.57 -1.05
C LEU A 6 9.87 -2.22 -0.13
N SER A 7 9.58 -2.27 1.16
CA SER A 7 10.40 -3.04 2.10
C SER A 7 10.18 -4.54 1.87
N GLN A 8 11.12 -5.37 2.32
CA GLN A 8 10.97 -6.82 2.24
C GLN A 8 9.72 -7.32 3.00
N ALA A 9 9.36 -6.66 4.11
CA ALA A 9 8.13 -6.95 4.84
C ALA A 9 6.90 -6.68 3.98
N ALA A 10 6.82 -5.50 3.35
CA ALA A 10 5.70 -5.16 2.47
C ALA A 10 5.59 -6.10 1.25
N ILE A 11 6.70 -6.60 0.72
CA ILE A 11 6.69 -7.59 -0.36
C ILE A 11 6.10 -8.92 0.13
N ARG A 12 6.46 -9.38 1.34
CA ARG A 12 5.85 -10.58 1.93
C ARG A 12 4.36 -10.41 2.17
N ASP A 13 3.94 -9.26 2.68
CA ASP A 13 2.51 -8.96 2.85
C ASP A 13 1.75 -9.05 1.52
N LEU A 14 2.35 -8.58 0.41
CA LEU A 14 1.75 -8.69 -0.92
C LEU A 14 1.66 -10.14 -1.41
N TYR A 15 2.63 -11.00 -1.10
CA TYR A 15 2.55 -12.43 -1.40
C TYR A 15 1.43 -13.10 -0.61
N GLU A 16 1.35 -12.86 0.71
CA GLU A 16 0.28 -13.43 1.55
C GLU A 16 -1.11 -12.99 1.09
N ILE A 17 -1.26 -11.73 0.69
CA ILE A 17 -2.52 -11.22 0.14
C ILE A 17 -2.82 -11.84 -1.23
N SER A 18 -1.80 -12.03 -2.07
CA SER A 18 -1.96 -12.69 -3.37
C SER A 18 -2.43 -14.14 -3.22
N ASP A 19 -1.82 -14.88 -2.29
CA ASP A 19 -2.21 -16.26 -1.98
C ASP A 19 -3.64 -16.33 -1.41
N TYR A 20 -4.03 -15.37 -0.58
CA TYR A 20 -5.43 -15.26 -0.14
C TYR A 20 -6.40 -15.08 -1.31
N PHE A 21 -6.05 -14.24 -2.30
CA PHE A 21 -6.92 -14.04 -3.46
C PHE A 21 -6.91 -15.22 -4.44
N SER A 22 -5.83 -16.00 -4.54
CA SER A 22 -5.81 -17.17 -5.43
C SER A 22 -6.84 -18.22 -5.05
N ASP A 23 -7.16 -18.32 -3.76
CA ASP A 23 -8.14 -19.29 -3.24
C ASP A 23 -9.60 -18.83 -3.41
N PHE A 24 -9.83 -17.51 -3.54
CA PHE A 24 -11.18 -16.93 -3.57
C PHE A 24 -11.56 -16.33 -4.92
N SER A 25 -10.73 -15.47 -5.50
CA SER A 25 -11.01 -14.75 -6.74
C SER A 25 -9.76 -14.07 -7.30
N ILE A 26 -9.28 -14.59 -8.43
CA ILE A 26 -8.16 -14.00 -9.18
C ILE A 26 -8.51 -12.56 -9.61
N GLU A 27 -9.74 -12.32 -10.08
CA GLU A 27 -10.18 -10.99 -10.50
C GLU A 27 -10.10 -9.96 -9.36
N ALA A 28 -10.52 -10.34 -8.15
CA ALA A 28 -10.41 -9.47 -6.98
C ALA A 28 -8.92 -9.18 -6.64
N GLY A 29 -8.06 -10.19 -6.77
CA GLY A 29 -6.61 -10.04 -6.62
C GLY A 29 -6.01 -9.03 -7.61
N GLU A 30 -6.35 -9.14 -8.89
CA GLU A 30 -5.88 -8.21 -9.93
C GLU A 30 -6.34 -6.77 -9.66
N ARG A 31 -7.61 -6.60 -9.28
CA ARG A 31 -8.14 -5.27 -8.93
C ARG A 31 -7.47 -4.71 -7.68
N PHE A 32 -7.12 -5.55 -6.71
CA PHE A 32 -6.34 -5.15 -5.53
C PHE A 32 -4.96 -4.65 -5.91
N VAL A 33 -4.19 -5.43 -6.69
CA VAL A 33 -2.83 -5.07 -7.12
C VAL A 33 -2.84 -3.75 -7.91
N LYS A 34 -3.79 -3.59 -8.83
CA LYS A 34 -3.97 -2.34 -9.57
C LYS A 34 -4.26 -1.15 -8.63
N SER A 35 -5.14 -1.35 -7.65
CA SER A 35 -5.49 -0.30 -6.68
C SER A 35 -4.29 0.09 -5.80
N PHE A 36 -3.48 -0.89 -5.42
CA PHE A 36 -2.26 -0.70 -4.63
C PHE A 36 -1.24 0.14 -5.39
N ASP A 37 -0.97 -0.22 -6.62
CA ASP A 37 -0.01 0.46 -7.49
C ASP A 37 -0.49 1.88 -7.83
N ASP A 38 -1.77 2.07 -8.11
CA ASP A 38 -2.40 3.40 -8.28
C ASP A 38 -2.23 4.28 -7.02
N LYS A 39 -2.29 3.68 -5.82
CA LYS A 39 -2.08 4.40 -4.56
C LYS A 39 -0.62 4.79 -4.36
N CYS A 40 0.31 3.89 -4.66
CA CYS A 40 1.75 4.16 -4.59
C CYS A 40 2.15 5.30 -5.54
N ARG A 41 1.64 5.28 -6.78
CA ARG A 41 1.83 6.38 -7.74
C ARG A 41 1.27 7.71 -7.24
N LYS A 42 0.10 7.70 -6.62
CA LYS A 42 -0.48 8.93 -6.04
C LYS A 42 0.38 9.47 -4.91
N LEU A 43 0.95 8.61 -4.07
CA LEU A 43 1.80 9.04 -2.95
C LEU A 43 3.11 9.68 -3.40
N ILE A 44 3.66 9.21 -4.52
CA ILE A 44 4.80 9.86 -5.18
C ILE A 44 4.49 11.33 -5.52
N ASN A 45 3.29 11.59 -6.05
CA ASN A 45 2.89 12.93 -6.50
C ASN A 45 2.35 13.80 -5.35
N PHE A 46 1.80 13.16 -4.31
CA PHE A 46 1.19 13.80 -3.15
C PHE A 46 1.74 13.21 -1.85
N PRO A 47 3.01 13.47 -1.49
CA PRO A 47 3.66 12.84 -0.35
C PRO A 47 3.03 13.20 1.01
N LYS A 48 2.29 14.31 1.06
CA LYS A 48 1.53 14.73 2.25
C LYS A 48 0.12 14.11 2.34
N MET A 49 -0.23 13.18 1.44
CA MET A 49 -1.50 12.42 1.50
C MET A 49 -1.49 11.43 2.67
N GLY A 50 -2.68 11.09 3.17
CA GLY A 50 -2.87 10.10 4.23
C GLY A 50 -2.69 10.67 5.64
N ARG A 51 -2.90 9.80 6.62
CA ARG A 51 -2.80 10.17 8.03
C ARG A 51 -1.34 10.13 8.47
N SER A 52 -0.89 11.20 9.13
CA SER A 52 0.42 11.22 9.78
C SER A 52 0.40 10.35 11.03
N TYR A 53 1.47 9.58 11.20
CA TYR A 53 1.81 8.83 12.42
C TYR A 53 3.18 9.26 12.96
N ALA A 54 3.50 10.54 12.80
CA ALA A 54 4.76 11.14 13.26
C ALA A 54 5.02 10.90 14.76
N GLN A 55 3.98 10.66 15.56
CA GLN A 55 4.11 10.27 16.98
C GLN A 55 4.71 8.87 17.21
N ILE A 56 4.72 8.00 16.19
CA ILE A 56 5.32 6.66 16.26
C ILE A 56 6.71 6.71 15.62
N ILE A 57 6.78 7.16 14.37
CA ILE A 57 8.02 7.32 13.60
C ILE A 57 7.91 8.64 12.81
N PRO A 58 8.92 9.53 12.83
CA PRO A 58 8.93 10.72 12.00
C PRO A 58 8.68 10.40 10.53
N ASN A 59 7.88 11.21 9.86
CA ASN A 59 7.51 11.04 8.44
C ASN A 59 6.72 9.76 8.10
N LEU A 60 6.25 9.02 9.10
CA LEU A 60 5.37 7.86 8.89
C LEU A 60 3.99 8.31 8.45
N ARG A 61 3.51 7.76 7.33
CA ARG A 61 2.17 8.02 6.82
C ARG A 61 1.43 6.73 6.53
N GLY A 62 0.19 6.68 6.97
CA GLY A 62 -0.71 5.57 6.70
C GLY A 62 -1.80 6.01 5.73
N VAL A 63 -1.98 5.21 4.69
CA VAL A 63 -2.90 5.51 3.60
C VAL A 63 -3.87 4.34 3.47
N PRO A 64 -5.20 4.58 3.58
CA PRO A 64 -6.16 3.50 3.49
C PRO A 64 -6.25 3.02 2.04
N LEU A 65 -6.25 1.70 1.90
CA LEU A 65 -6.59 0.99 0.68
C LEU A 65 -7.85 0.16 0.95
N TYR A 66 -8.91 0.50 0.24
CA TYR A 66 -10.20 -0.15 0.35
C TYR A 66 -10.38 -1.10 -0.83
N HIS A 67 -10.54 -2.40 -0.56
CA HIS A 67 -10.90 -3.36 -1.59
C HIS A 67 -11.93 -4.36 -1.07
N PHE A 68 -13.19 -4.20 -1.50
CA PHE A 68 -14.38 -5.06 -1.35
C PHE A 68 -14.75 -5.69 0.00
N SER A 69 -13.84 -5.78 0.98
CA SER A 69 -14.01 -6.20 2.39
C SER A 69 -12.67 -6.12 3.16
N VAL A 70 -11.52 -6.06 2.47
CA VAL A 70 -10.20 -5.92 3.09
C VAL A 70 -9.84 -4.44 3.23
N THR A 71 -9.65 -4.00 4.47
CA THR A 71 -9.06 -2.68 4.77
C THR A 71 -7.58 -2.88 5.07
N MET A 72 -6.72 -2.50 4.13
CA MET A 72 -5.28 -2.51 4.33
C MET A 72 -4.77 -1.09 4.56
N ARG A 73 -3.83 -0.92 5.50
CA ARG A 73 -3.13 0.34 5.71
C ARG A 73 -1.75 0.24 5.08
N LEU A 74 -1.55 1.00 4.00
CA LEU A 74 -0.22 1.14 3.42
C LEU A 74 0.57 2.12 4.29
N ILE A 75 1.65 1.63 4.91
CA ILE A 75 2.57 2.42 5.71
C ILE A 75 3.78 2.78 4.83
N ILE A 76 3.98 4.07 4.58
CA ILE A 76 5.13 4.54 3.79
C ILE A 76 5.96 5.48 4.65
N LEU A 77 7.28 5.25 4.65
CA LEU A 77 8.28 6.20 5.11
C LEU A 77 8.57 7.15 3.94
N THR A 78 8.09 8.40 4.03
CA THR A 78 8.51 9.41 3.06
C THR A 78 9.89 9.90 3.48
N GLN A 79 10.94 9.54 2.74
CA GLN A 79 12.24 10.21 2.90
C GLN A 79 12.09 11.66 2.44
N THR A 80 12.41 12.59 3.33
CA THR A 80 12.49 14.04 3.08
C THR A 80 13.68 14.39 2.23
#